data_AF-A0A4S8KWL9-F1
#
_entry.id   AF-A0A4S8KWL9-F1
#
_cell.length_a   1.000
_cell.length_b   1.000
_cell.length_c   1.000
_cell.angle_alpha   90.00
_cell.angle_beta   90.00
_cell.angle_gamma   90.00
#
_symmetry.space_group_name_H-M   'P 1'
#
loop_
_entity.id
_entity.type
_entity.pdbx_description
1 polymer ?
#
loop_
_entity_poly.entity_id
_entity_poly.type
_entity_poly.pdbx_seq_one_letter_code
_entity_poly.pdbx_strand_id
1 'polypeptide(L)'
;ETYGSADTLIARSNPFLHISNFSKSPVIITQGQSIGLCHDPDVWLDKARDLNPETQRDSFAYARLLQNLMESNELRQSGSALTRSFTEVTSKAQRNATSDDEPTASEPLEGGPKTSEVSIEAVKSTHLLTEVSISPDLTLDQRKRLEDVISRNSVAFGLDGRLGHHDGKVDISLKAGSQPVSLPPFPASPANRQVI
;
A
#
# COMPACT_ATOMS: atom_id res chain seq x y z
N GLU A 1 21.11 7.76 -11.52
CA GLU A 1 21.20 6.91 -10.33
C GLU A 1 19.84 6.27 -10.10
N THR A 2 19.77 4.97 -9.83
CA THR A 2 18.50 4.21 -9.72
C THR A 2 17.95 4.16 -8.29
N TYR A 3 18.70 4.68 -7.33
CA TYR A 3 18.33 4.81 -5.93
C TYR A 3 19.00 6.07 -5.36
N GLY A 4 18.45 6.65 -4.30
CA GLY A 4 18.97 7.86 -3.69
C GLY A 4 18.33 8.16 -2.33
N SER A 5 18.90 9.11 -1.61
CA SER A 5 18.37 9.61 -0.33
C SER A 5 17.82 11.03 -0.50
N ALA A 6 16.76 11.36 0.24
CA ALA A 6 16.37 12.76 0.42
C ALA A 6 17.34 13.46 1.39
N ASP A 7 17.37 14.80 1.35
CA ASP A 7 18.13 15.60 2.31
C ASP A 7 17.69 15.28 3.73
N THR A 8 18.61 14.70 4.50
CA THR A 8 18.33 14.16 5.84
C THR A 8 19.36 14.69 6.82
N LEU A 9 18.89 15.24 7.93
CA LEU A 9 19.76 15.58 9.06
C LEU A 9 20.13 14.30 9.82
N ILE A 10 21.43 13.98 9.86
CA ILE A 10 21.96 12.81 10.55
C ILE A 10 22.52 13.25 11.90
N ALA A 11 21.94 12.74 12.99
CA ALA A 11 22.41 13.00 14.35
C ALA A 11 23.28 11.85 14.85
N ARG A 12 24.25 12.13 15.73
CA ARG A 12 25.08 11.09 16.38
C ARG A 12 24.24 10.08 17.16
N SER A 13 23.14 10.51 17.76
CA SER A 13 22.20 9.65 18.49
C SER A 13 21.38 8.73 17.58
N ASN A 14 21.25 9.06 16.29
CA ASN A 14 20.46 8.31 15.31
C ASN A 14 21.13 8.32 13.93
N PRO A 15 22.25 7.60 13.75
CA PRO A 15 23.09 7.67 12.56
C PRO A 15 22.52 6.82 11.40
N PHE A 16 21.27 7.06 11.01
CA PHE A 16 20.61 6.34 9.94
C PHE A 16 20.31 7.26 8.76
N LEU A 17 20.60 6.78 7.55
CA LEU A 17 20.25 7.43 6.29
C LEU A 17 19.23 6.56 5.56
N HIS A 18 18.12 7.17 5.15
CA HIS A 18 17.09 6.47 4.38
C HIS A 18 17.43 6.52 2.89
N ILE A 19 17.37 5.36 2.24
CA ILE A 19 17.66 5.21 0.82
C ILE A 19 16.43 4.63 0.13
N SER A 20 15.96 5.31 -0.89
CA SER A 20 14.85 4.88 -1.72
C SER A 20 15.37 4.25 -2.99
N ASN A 21 14.90 3.04 -3.29
CA ASN A 21 15.15 2.38 -4.57
C ASN A 21 14.05 2.77 -5.56
N PHE A 22 14.40 3.53 -6.59
CA PHE A 22 13.48 3.98 -7.63
C PHE A 22 13.39 3.00 -8.82
N SER A 23 14.13 1.89 -8.76
CA SER A 23 14.12 0.87 -9.79
C SER A 23 13.18 -0.29 -9.47
N LYS A 24 12.85 -1.08 -10.48
CA LYS A 24 12.05 -2.32 -10.35
C LYS A 24 12.88 -3.52 -9.91
N SER A 25 14.20 -3.36 -9.77
CA SER A 25 15.14 -4.43 -9.45
C SER A 25 15.75 -4.22 -8.07
N PRO A 26 16.14 -5.28 -7.36
CA PRO A 26 16.85 -5.13 -6.09
C PRO A 26 18.20 -4.46 -6.31
N VAL A 27 18.55 -3.52 -5.43
CA VAL A 27 19.85 -2.82 -5.41
C VAL A 27 20.65 -3.33 -4.23
N ILE A 28 21.93 -3.66 -4.47
CA ILE A 28 22.88 -4.06 -3.43
C ILE A 28 23.84 -2.90 -3.20
N ILE A 29 23.89 -2.39 -1.97
CA ILE A 29 24.83 -1.34 -1.55
C ILE A 29 25.95 -2.03 -0.77
N THR A 30 27.18 -1.85 -1.24
CA THR A 30 28.36 -2.51 -0.66
C THR A 30 29.02 -1.63 0.40
N GLN A 31 29.73 -2.26 1.34
CA GLN A 31 30.49 -1.51 2.34
C GLN A 31 31.57 -0.66 1.67
N GLY A 32 31.67 0.61 2.07
CA GLY A 32 32.64 1.57 1.50
C GLY A 32 32.14 2.28 0.24
N GLN A 33 30.97 1.91 -0.27
CA GLN A 33 30.34 2.62 -1.38
C GLN A 33 29.86 4.00 -0.95
N SER A 34 30.24 5.04 -1.71
CA SER A 34 29.73 6.39 -1.50
C SER A 34 28.29 6.48 -2.01
N ILE A 35 27.38 6.97 -1.17
CA ILE A 35 25.93 7.05 -1.44
C ILE A 35 25.51 8.51 -1.67
N GLY A 36 26.32 9.48 -1.24
CA GLY A 36 26.03 10.90 -1.36
C GLY A 36 27.11 11.77 -0.70
N LEU A 37 26.88 13.08 -0.74
CA LEU A 37 27.73 14.08 -0.11
C LEU A 37 27.11 14.49 1.24
N CYS A 38 27.96 14.66 2.24
CA CYS A 38 27.56 15.20 3.53
C CYS A 38 27.93 16.69 3.58
N HIS A 39 27.01 17.52 4.06
CA HIS A 39 27.22 18.94 4.27
C HIS A 39 27.08 19.27 5.75
N ASP A 40 27.84 20.25 6.22
CA ASP A 40 27.65 20.82 7.55
C ASP A 40 26.36 21.65 7.56
N PRO A 41 25.31 21.25 8.31
CA PRO A 41 24.05 21.99 8.35
C PRO A 41 24.20 23.39 8.93
N ASP A 42 25.27 23.67 9.68
CA ASP A 42 25.51 25.00 10.21
C ASP A 42 25.98 26.00 9.16
N VAL A 43 26.55 25.51 8.07
CA VAL A 43 27.03 26.31 6.95
C VAL A 43 26.08 26.23 5.76
N TRP A 44 25.43 25.09 5.54
CA TRP A 44 24.65 24.82 4.34
C TRP A 44 23.19 25.30 4.40
N LEU A 45 22.55 25.25 5.58
CA LEU A 45 21.15 25.64 5.71
C LEU A 45 21.01 27.14 5.95
N ASP A 46 20.00 27.74 5.32
CA ASP A 46 19.67 29.15 5.50
C ASP A 46 19.43 29.49 6.98
N LYS A 47 20.04 30.58 7.44
CA LYS A 47 19.86 31.06 8.81
C LYS A 47 18.83 32.18 8.81
N ALA A 48 18.03 32.25 9.88
CA ALA A 48 16.98 33.27 10.02
C ALA A 48 17.45 34.73 9.84
N ARG A 49 18.73 35.00 10.09
CA ARG A 49 19.38 36.31 9.88
C ARG A 49 19.60 36.67 8.41
N ASP A 50 19.65 35.68 7.53
CA ASP A 50 19.94 35.84 6.11
C ASP A 50 18.64 35.94 5.28
N LEU A 51 17.48 35.75 5.91
CA LEU A 51 16.17 35.84 5.27
C LEU A 51 15.57 37.25 5.36
N ASN A 52 14.86 37.64 4.30
CA ASN A 52 14.04 38.85 4.32
C ASN A 52 12.89 38.72 5.36
N PRO A 53 12.45 39.83 5.97
CA PRO A 53 11.41 39.79 7.02
C PRO A 53 10.08 39.18 6.57
N GLU A 54 9.72 39.31 5.30
CA GLU A 54 8.51 38.70 4.72
C GLU A 54 8.65 37.18 4.60
N THR A 55 9.74 36.71 4.00
CA THR A 55 10.05 35.28 3.86
C THR A 55 10.21 34.59 5.22
N GLN A 56 10.74 35.31 6.22
CA GLN A 56 10.85 34.81 7.59
C GLN A 56 9.47 34.58 8.22
N ARG A 57 8.51 35.48 7.99
CA ARG A 57 7.12 35.31 8.49
C ARG A 57 6.44 34.12 7.83
N ASP A 58 6.58 33.99 6.52
CA ASP A 58 5.95 32.91 5.75
C ASP A 58 6.52 31.54 6.13
N SER A 59 7.86 31.44 6.22
CA SER A 59 8.53 30.21 6.64
C SER A 59 8.14 29.80 8.07
N PHE A 60 8.03 30.76 8.99
CA PHE A 60 7.59 30.49 10.36
C PHE A 60 6.11 30.04 10.42
N ALA A 61 5.24 30.69 9.65
CA ALA A 61 3.84 30.28 9.54
C ALA A 61 3.69 28.86 8.99
N TYR A 62 4.47 28.53 7.95
CA TYR A 62 4.51 27.20 7.37
C TYR A 62 5.07 26.14 8.34
N ALA A 63 6.17 26.43 9.02
CA ALA A 63 6.74 25.52 10.02
C ALA A 63 5.74 25.24 11.15
N ARG A 64 5.00 26.25 11.61
CA ARG A 64 3.96 26.10 12.62
C ARG A 64 2.78 25.25 12.12
N LEU A 65 2.39 25.39 10.85
CA LEU A 65 1.38 24.52 10.25
C LEU A 65 1.84 23.06 10.25
N LEU A 66 3.10 22.78 9.86
CA LEU A 66 3.66 21.44 9.88
C LEU A 66 3.70 20.84 11.30
N GLN A 67 4.08 21.63 12.30
CA GLN A 67 4.04 21.19 13.70
C GLN A 67 2.63 20.81 14.13
N ASN A 68 1.64 21.66 13.84
CA ASN A 68 0.24 21.36 14.16
C ASN A 68 -0.26 20.11 13.43
N LEU A 69 0.13 19.92 12.17
CA LEU A 69 -0.22 18.72 11.41
C LEU A 69 0.41 17.47 12.03
N MET A 70 1.69 17.54 12.42
CA MET A 70 2.38 16.44 13.10
C MET A 70 1.72 16.10 14.44
N GLU A 71 1.43 17.09 15.27
CA GLU A 71 0.73 16.91 16.56
C GLU A 71 -0.68 16.32 16.36
N SER A 72 -1.43 16.81 15.35
CA SER A 72 -2.76 16.27 15.02
C SER A 72 -2.70 14.83 14.50
N ASN A 73 -1.58 14.44 13.87
CA ASN A 73 -1.37 13.09 13.36
C ASN A 73 -0.88 12.14 14.47
N GLU A 74 -0.09 12.62 15.42
CA GLU A 74 0.30 11.88 16.63
C GLU A 74 -0.93 11.52 17.50
N LEU A 75 -1.95 12.39 17.53
CA LEU A 75 -3.24 12.10 18.19
C LEU A 75 -4.10 11.05 17.46
N ARG A 76 -3.83 10.77 16.18
CA ARG A 76 -4.55 9.74 15.38
C ARG A 76 -3.77 8.44 15.24
N GLN A 77 -2.46 8.46 15.48
CA GLN A 77 -1.58 7.31 15.41
C GLN A 77 -0.52 7.45 16.49
N SER A 78 -0.66 6.73 17.62
CA SER A 78 0.43 6.46 18.57
C SER A 78 1.49 5.54 17.96
N GLY A 79 1.94 5.87 16.76
CA GLY A 79 2.83 5.07 15.93
C GLY A 79 2.74 5.53 14.49
N SER A 80 3.34 6.67 14.16
CA SER A 80 3.97 6.80 12.84
C SER A 80 5.09 5.77 12.81
N ALA A 81 4.72 4.52 12.53
CA ALA A 81 5.67 3.47 12.29
C ALA A 81 6.37 3.84 10.99
N LEU A 82 7.59 4.37 11.11
CA LEU A 82 8.62 4.14 10.12
C LEU A 82 8.53 2.65 9.76
N THR A 83 8.10 2.33 8.54
CA THR A 83 8.05 0.95 8.06
C THR A 83 9.48 0.45 7.93
N ARG A 84 10.06 0.01 9.04
CA ARG A 84 11.32 -0.74 9.07
C ARG A 84 10.97 -2.18 8.75
N SER A 85 11.27 -2.61 7.52
CA SER A 85 11.26 -4.02 7.17
C SER A 85 12.53 -4.66 7.71
N PHE A 86 12.42 -5.38 8.83
CA PHE A 86 13.43 -6.36 9.23
C PHE A 86 13.02 -7.72 8.68
N THR A 87 13.89 -8.32 7.87
CA THR A 87 13.71 -9.71 7.44
C THR A 87 14.48 -10.61 8.39
N GLU A 88 13.83 -10.99 9.49
CA GLU A 88 14.29 -12.13 10.27
C GLU A 88 13.59 -13.36 9.68
N VAL A 89 14.36 -14.29 9.11
CA VAL A 89 13.83 -15.56 8.59
C VAL A 89 13.39 -16.40 9.77
N THR A 90 12.19 -16.12 10.25
CA THR A 90 11.55 -16.85 11.32
C THR A 90 10.39 -17.58 10.68
N SER A 91 10.64 -18.83 10.30
CA SER A 91 9.56 -19.72 9.94
C SER A 91 8.56 -19.72 11.10
N LYS A 92 7.38 -19.11 10.89
CA LYS A 92 6.25 -19.14 11.83
C LYS A 92 5.90 -20.58 12.22
N ALA A 93 6.15 -21.53 11.32
CA ALA A 93 5.98 -22.95 11.56
C ALA A 93 6.98 -23.53 12.59
N GLN A 94 8.18 -22.96 12.71
CA GLN A 94 9.21 -23.49 13.62
C GLN A 94 9.04 -22.96 15.04
N ARG A 95 8.63 -21.69 15.23
CA ARG A 95 8.33 -21.14 16.57
C ARG A 95 7.09 -21.78 17.20
N ASN A 96 6.02 -21.99 16.44
CA ASN A 96 4.80 -22.61 16.96
C ASN A 96 4.95 -24.10 17.32
N ALA A 97 6.03 -24.76 16.86
CA ALA A 97 6.23 -26.19 17.07
C ALA A 97 7.13 -26.54 18.26
N THR A 98 7.91 -25.59 18.79
CA THR A 98 9.00 -25.91 19.74
C THR A 98 9.04 -25.07 21.02
N SER A 99 8.19 -24.07 21.19
CA SER A 99 8.11 -23.32 22.46
C SER A 99 6.93 -23.77 23.30
N ASP A 100 7.12 -23.82 24.62
CA ASP A 100 6.03 -24.04 25.58
C ASP A 100 4.98 -22.91 25.47
N ASP A 101 3.71 -23.27 25.60
CA ASP A 101 2.59 -22.31 25.58
C ASP A 101 2.75 -21.30 26.73
N GLU A 102 2.70 -20.02 26.39
CA GLU A 102 2.85 -18.92 27.35
C GLU A 102 1.62 -18.89 28.29
N PRO A 103 1.81 -19.04 29.63
CA PRO A 103 0.70 -19.24 30.57
C PRO A 103 -0.19 -18.00 30.76
N THR A 104 0.21 -16.84 30.20
CA THR A 104 -0.54 -15.59 30.20
C THR A 104 -1.20 -15.29 28.85
N ALA A 105 -1.11 -16.19 27.87
CA ALA A 105 -1.78 -16.03 26.61
C ALA A 105 -3.30 -16.02 26.82
N SER A 106 -3.92 -14.87 26.62
CA SER A 106 -5.39 -14.80 26.47
C SER A 106 -5.80 -15.63 25.27
N GLU A 107 -7.02 -16.19 25.29
CA GLU A 107 -7.59 -16.82 24.10
C GLU A 107 -7.41 -15.89 22.90
N PRO A 108 -6.98 -16.41 21.73
CA PRO A 108 -6.82 -15.59 20.54
C PRO A 108 -8.11 -14.83 20.30
N LEU A 109 -8.01 -13.49 20.18
CA LEU A 109 -9.15 -12.67 19.73
C LEU A 109 -9.71 -13.33 18.46
N GLU A 110 -10.99 -13.72 18.52
CA GLU A 110 -11.70 -14.34 17.42
C GLU A 110 -11.82 -13.33 16.28
N GLY A 111 -10.75 -13.23 15.49
CA GLY A 111 -10.76 -12.52 14.23
C GLY A 111 -11.66 -13.31 13.30
N GLY A 112 -12.75 -12.70 12.86
CA GLY A 112 -13.55 -13.24 11.76
C GLY A 112 -12.66 -13.56 10.56
N PRO A 113 -13.10 -14.43 9.64
CA PRO A 113 -12.29 -14.89 8.53
C PRO A 113 -11.64 -13.69 7.82
N LYS A 114 -10.31 -13.73 7.65
CA LYS A 114 -9.57 -12.75 6.82
C LYS A 114 -10.05 -12.75 5.35
N THR A 115 -10.95 -13.67 5.01
CA THR A 115 -11.62 -13.88 3.73
C THR A 115 -13.08 -13.42 3.76
N SER A 116 -13.45 -12.49 4.64
CA SER A 116 -14.77 -11.85 4.56
C SER A 116 -14.84 -11.09 3.23
N GLU A 117 -15.19 -11.79 2.15
CA GLU A 117 -15.58 -11.17 0.89
C GLU A 117 -16.74 -10.25 1.24
N VAL A 118 -16.54 -8.96 1.02
CA VAL A 118 -17.67 -8.03 0.98
C VAL A 118 -18.55 -8.54 -0.14
N SER A 119 -19.76 -8.97 0.17
CA SER A 119 -20.75 -9.39 -0.83
C SER A 119 -20.79 -8.32 -1.92
N ILE A 120 -20.31 -8.64 -3.12
CA ILE A 120 -20.39 -7.73 -4.26
C ILE A 120 -21.87 -7.69 -4.62
N GLU A 121 -22.56 -6.66 -4.12
CA GLU A 121 -23.98 -6.47 -4.41
C GLU A 121 -24.14 -6.30 -5.93
N ALA A 122 -24.89 -7.21 -6.54
CA ALA A 122 -25.09 -7.20 -7.98
C ALA A 122 -25.92 -5.97 -8.37
N VAL A 123 -25.25 -4.98 -8.97
CA VAL A 123 -25.91 -3.78 -9.49
C VAL A 123 -26.77 -4.18 -10.68
N LYS A 124 -28.06 -3.89 -10.62
CA LYS A 124 -29.00 -4.15 -11.72
C LYS A 124 -28.73 -3.18 -12.88
N SER A 125 -28.94 -3.62 -14.11
CA SER A 125 -28.76 -2.77 -15.30
C SER A 125 -29.58 -1.47 -15.29
N THR A 126 -30.73 -1.45 -14.60
CA THR A 126 -31.57 -0.25 -14.46
C THR A 126 -30.94 0.86 -13.61
N HIS A 127 -29.98 0.52 -12.74
CA HIS A 127 -29.32 1.47 -11.83
C HIS A 127 -27.97 1.97 -12.36
N LEU A 128 -27.53 1.54 -13.55
CA LEU A 128 -26.21 1.87 -14.10
C LEU A 128 -25.90 3.37 -14.09
N LEU A 129 -26.83 4.21 -14.53
CA LEU A 129 -26.61 5.67 -14.59
C LEU A 129 -26.67 6.36 -13.22
N THR A 130 -27.25 5.70 -12.22
CA THR A 130 -27.33 6.22 -10.84
C THR A 130 -26.08 5.84 -10.05
N GLU A 131 -25.55 4.64 -10.26
CA GLU A 131 -24.33 4.18 -9.56
C GLU A 131 -23.04 4.70 -10.17
N VAL A 132 -23.05 5.08 -11.44
CA VAL A 132 -21.89 5.73 -12.06
C VAL A 132 -21.84 7.18 -11.61
N SER A 133 -20.80 7.52 -10.84
CA SER A 133 -20.54 8.90 -10.43
C SER A 133 -20.14 9.75 -11.64
N ILE A 134 -21.01 10.68 -12.04
CA ILE A 134 -20.77 11.66 -13.10
C ILE A 134 -20.54 13.03 -12.45
N SER A 135 -19.47 13.72 -12.84
CA SER A 135 -19.13 15.03 -12.27
C SER A 135 -20.28 16.04 -12.44
N PRO A 136 -20.64 16.80 -11.38
CA PRO A 136 -21.67 17.83 -11.46
C PRO A 136 -21.26 19.05 -12.29
N ASP A 137 -19.97 19.22 -12.59
CA ASP A 137 -19.44 20.37 -13.34
C ASP A 137 -19.69 20.28 -14.86
N LEU A 138 -20.25 19.16 -15.33
CA LEU A 138 -20.55 18.96 -16.74
C LEU A 138 -21.80 19.73 -17.14
N THR A 139 -21.75 20.35 -18.32
CA THR A 139 -22.96 20.92 -18.94
C THR A 139 -23.97 19.82 -19.25
N LEU A 140 -25.26 20.16 -19.32
CA LEU A 140 -26.34 19.20 -19.61
C LEU A 140 -26.07 18.39 -20.89
N ASP A 141 -25.55 19.04 -21.93
CA ASP A 141 -25.19 18.39 -23.20
C ASP A 141 -24.01 17.43 -23.05
N GLN A 142 -22.99 17.80 -22.28
CA GLN A 142 -21.84 16.92 -22.03
C GLN A 142 -22.24 15.71 -21.19
N ARG A 143 -23.06 15.93 -20.15
CA ARG A 143 -23.60 14.86 -19.31
C ARG A 143 -24.41 13.87 -20.13
N LYS A 144 -25.31 14.35 -20.99
CA LYS A 144 -26.12 13.50 -21.89
C LYS A 144 -25.26 12.67 -22.84
N ARG A 145 -24.24 13.27 -23.46
CA ARG A 145 -23.29 12.54 -24.33
C ARG A 145 -22.56 11.43 -23.57
N LEU A 146 -22.20 11.68 -22.32
CA LEU A 146 -21.53 10.69 -21.48
C LEU A 146 -22.48 9.56 -21.07
N GLU A 147 -23.71 9.86 -20.66
CA GLU A 147 -24.75 8.87 -20.36
C GLU A 147 -25.06 7.97 -21.57
N ASP A 148 -25.10 8.54 -22.78
CA ASP A 148 -25.28 7.78 -24.02
C ASP A 148 -24.11 6.82 -24.26
N VAL A 149 -22.88 7.21 -23.94
CA VAL A 149 -21.68 6.36 -24.08
C VAL A 149 -21.70 5.24 -23.05
N ILE A 150 -22.04 5.54 -21.80
CA ILE A 150 -22.16 4.55 -20.71
C ILE A 150 -23.23 3.51 -21.06
N SER A 151 -24.40 3.96 -21.51
CA SER A 151 -25.52 3.08 -21.87
C SER A 151 -25.17 2.16 -23.05
N ARG A 152 -24.51 2.70 -24.08
CA ARG A 152 -24.03 1.92 -25.24
C ARG A 152 -23.00 0.86 -24.86
N ASN A 153 -22.18 1.13 -23.83
CA ASN A 153 -21.13 0.23 -23.36
C ASN A 153 -21.52 -0.50 -22.06
N SER A 154 -22.80 -0.69 -21.79
CA SER A 154 -23.32 -1.41 -20.60
C SER A 154 -22.74 -2.84 -20.46
N VAL A 155 -22.28 -3.46 -21.55
CA VAL A 155 -21.64 -4.78 -21.54
C VAL A 155 -20.30 -4.78 -20.79
N ALA A 156 -19.61 -3.65 -20.72
CA ALA A 156 -18.32 -3.52 -20.03
C ALA A 156 -18.44 -3.50 -18.49
N PHE A 157 -19.65 -3.30 -17.96
CA PHE A 157 -19.91 -3.24 -16.53
C PHE A 157 -20.38 -4.60 -16.00
N GLY A 158 -20.04 -4.93 -14.75
CA GLY A 158 -20.48 -6.16 -14.08
C GLY A 158 -21.93 -6.13 -13.59
N LEU A 159 -22.87 -5.87 -14.51
CA LEU A 159 -24.29 -5.72 -14.20
C LEU A 159 -25.00 -7.08 -14.13
N ASP A 160 -26.05 -7.16 -13.32
CA ASP A 160 -26.94 -8.33 -13.20
C ASP A 160 -26.22 -9.64 -12.86
N GLY A 161 -25.09 -9.56 -12.15
CA GLY A 161 -24.27 -10.72 -11.80
C GLY A 161 -23.53 -11.36 -12.98
N ARG A 162 -23.42 -10.66 -14.11
CA ARG A 162 -22.69 -11.14 -15.29
C ARG A 162 -21.18 -11.22 -15.00
N LEU A 163 -20.62 -12.42 -15.13
CA LEU A 163 -19.18 -12.62 -15.12
C LEU A 163 -18.59 -12.37 -16.52
N GLY A 164 -17.42 -11.76 -16.58
CA GLY A 164 -16.70 -11.56 -17.85
C GLY A 164 -16.39 -12.88 -18.53
N HIS A 165 -16.58 -12.94 -19.85
CA HIS A 165 -16.22 -14.09 -20.68
C HIS A 165 -15.28 -13.63 -21.79
N HIS A 166 -14.18 -14.36 -21.97
CA HIS A 166 -13.25 -14.18 -23.06
C HIS A 166 -13.10 -15.51 -23.79
N ASP A 167 -13.45 -15.56 -25.07
CA ASP A 167 -13.37 -16.76 -25.91
C ASP A 167 -11.94 -17.01 -26.39
N GLY A 168 -11.03 -17.16 -25.42
CA GLY A 168 -9.62 -17.46 -25.65
C GLY A 168 -9.28 -18.75 -24.94
N LYS A 169 -8.99 -19.80 -25.71
CA LYS A 169 -8.35 -20.99 -25.14
C LYS A 169 -6.87 -20.68 -24.95
N VAL A 170 -6.35 -20.96 -23.77
CA VAL A 170 -4.95 -20.73 -23.43
C VAL A 170 -4.27 -22.08 -23.28
N ASP A 171 -3.24 -22.32 -24.09
CA ASP A 171 -2.36 -23.48 -23.94
C ASP A 171 -1.25 -23.15 -22.93
N ILE A 172 -1.17 -23.93 -21.85
CA ILE A 172 -0.15 -23.76 -20.81
C ILE A 172 1.03 -24.68 -21.11
N SER A 173 2.10 -24.11 -21.65
CA SER A 173 3.35 -24.85 -21.95
C SER A 173 4.09 -25.25 -20.67
N LEU A 174 4.33 -26.55 -20.50
CA LEU A 174 5.10 -27.09 -19.38
C LEU A 174 6.59 -27.16 -19.72
N LYS A 175 7.44 -27.22 -18.68
CA LYS A 175 8.87 -27.50 -18.87
C LYS A 175 9.05 -28.96 -19.33
N ALA A 176 10.07 -29.21 -20.15
CA ALA A 176 10.39 -30.57 -20.59
C ALA A 176 10.66 -31.47 -19.36
N GLY A 177 10.01 -32.64 -19.33
CA GLY A 177 10.12 -33.59 -18.21
C GLY A 177 9.26 -33.29 -16.98
N SER A 178 8.41 -32.25 -17.02
CA SER A 178 7.43 -32.01 -15.95
C SER A 178 6.48 -33.20 -15.78
N GLN A 179 6.32 -33.63 -14.53
CA GLN A 179 5.39 -34.70 -14.14
C GLN A 179 4.17 -34.08 -13.43
N PRO A 180 2.97 -34.67 -13.57
CA PRO A 180 1.81 -34.26 -12.80
C PRO A 180 2.06 -34.39 -11.30
N VAL A 181 1.63 -33.40 -10.53
CA VAL A 181 1.71 -33.41 -9.08
C VAL A 181 0.32 -33.66 -8.53
N SER A 182 0.18 -34.70 -7.70
CA SER A 182 -1.05 -34.99 -6.95
C SER A 182 -0.74 -34.89 -5.46
N LEU A 183 -1.25 -33.83 -4.83
CA LEU A 183 -1.14 -33.62 -3.39
C LEU A 183 -2.51 -33.80 -2.75
N PRO A 184 -2.60 -34.39 -1.55
CA PRO A 184 -3.85 -34.43 -0.81
C PRO A 184 -4.32 -33.00 -0.50
N PRO A 185 -5.63 -32.73 -0.48
CA PRO A 185 -6.16 -31.45 -0.03
C PRO A 185 -5.65 -31.13 1.38
N PHE A 186 -5.36 -29.85 1.64
CA PHE A 186 -4.99 -29.43 2.99
C PHE A 186 -6.13 -29.73 3.98
N PRO A 187 -5.82 -30.11 5.22
CA PRO A 187 -6.84 -30.34 6.23
C PRO A 187 -7.56 -29.01 6.52
N ALA A 188 -8.84 -28.95 6.13
CA ALA A 188 -9.73 -27.84 6.46
C ALA A 188 -10.66 -28.21 7.62
N SER A 189 -10.91 -27.27 8.52
CA SER A 189 -11.91 -27.39 9.59
C SER A 189 -13.32 -27.57 9.00
N PRO A 190 -14.29 -28.16 9.74
CA PRO A 190 -15.66 -28.29 9.27
C PRO A 190 -16.29 -26.94 8.86
N ALA A 191 -16.00 -25.86 9.58
CA ALA A 191 -16.45 -24.51 9.25
C ALA A 191 -15.85 -24.01 7.93
N ASN A 192 -14.53 -24.17 7.72
CA ASN A 192 -13.89 -23.74 6.48
C ASN A 192 -14.40 -24.51 5.27
N ARG A 193 -14.77 -25.80 5.43
CA ARG A 193 -15.37 -26.61 4.36
C ARG A 193 -16.77 -26.15 3.93
N GLN A 194 -17.46 -25.34 4.73
CA GLN A 194 -18.76 -24.76 4.34
C GLN A 194 -18.60 -23.51 3.47
N VAL A 195 -17.40 -22.94 3.41
CA VAL A 195 -17.10 -21.66 2.74
C VAL A 195 -16.22 -21.85 1.51
N ILE A 196 -15.40 -22.91 1.47
CA ILE A 196 -14.58 -23.33 0.31
C ILE A 196 -15.41 -24.23 -0.60
#